data_AF-A0A7X8E587-F1
#
_entry.id   AF-A0A7X8E587-F1
#
_cell.length_a   1.000
_cell.length_b   1.000
_cell.length_c   1.000
_cell.angle_alpha   90.00
_cell.angle_beta   90.00
_cell.angle_gamma   90.00
#
_symmetry.space_group_name_H-M   'P 1'
#
loop_
_entity.id
_entity.type
_entity.pdbx_description
1 polymer ?
#
loop_
_entity_poly.entity_id
_entity_poly.type
_entity_poly.pdbx_seq_one_letter_code
_entity_poly.pdbx_strand_id
1 'polypeptide(L)' 'MKNKKKKKETLEDKLKYEIAEELGLMDKIAKVGWGGLTAKESGKIGGLITVRKRDMKEKKKNKD' A
#
# COMPACT_ATOMS: atom_id res chain seq x y z
N MET A 1 16.37 -23.22 8.93
CA MET A 1 15.63 -22.97 7.67
C MET A 1 14.87 -21.65 7.79
N LYS A 2 15.10 -20.69 6.89
CA LYS A 2 14.46 -19.35 6.93
C LYS A 2 12.96 -19.48 6.66
N ASN A 3 12.11 -19.22 7.66
CA ASN A 3 10.64 -19.21 7.53
C ASN A 3 10.20 -18.20 6.45
N LYS A 4 9.97 -18.67 5.22
CA LYS A 4 9.17 -17.94 4.23
C LYS A 4 7.71 -18.00 4.70
N LYS A 5 7.31 -17.07 5.58
CA LYS A 5 5.90 -16.81 5.86
C LYS A 5 5.25 -16.47 4.52
N LYS A 6 4.39 -17.35 3.99
CA LYS A 6 3.45 -17.03 2.91
C LYS A 6 2.70 -15.77 3.36
N LYS A 7 3.10 -14.60 2.85
CA LYS A 7 2.30 -13.38 2.99
C LYS A 7 0.99 -13.72 2.28
N LYS A 8 -0.09 -13.90 3.03
CA LYS A 8 -1.43 -13.63 2.47
C LYS A 8 -1.29 -12.26 1.84
N GLU A 9 -1.48 -12.13 0.53
CA GLU A 9 -1.61 -10.83 -0.11
C GLU A 9 -2.63 -10.05 0.70
N THR A 10 -2.12 -9.13 1.52
CA THR A 10 -2.94 -8.42 2.47
C THR A 10 -3.75 -7.40 1.70
N LEU A 11 -4.91 -6.99 2.22
CA LEU A 11 -5.64 -5.84 1.69
C LEU A 11 -4.72 -4.62 1.52
N GLU A 12 -3.70 -4.51 2.36
CA GLU A 12 -2.64 -3.51 2.25
C GLU A 12 -1.83 -3.57 0.94
N ASP A 13 -1.48 -4.75 0.45
CA ASP A 13 -0.73 -4.88 -0.81
C ASP A 13 -1.59 -4.45 -1.99
N LYS A 14 -2.87 -4.84 -2.01
CA LYS A 14 -3.84 -4.38 -3.02
C LYS A 14 -4.00 -2.86 -3.00
N LEU A 15 -4.20 -2.28 -1.82
CA LEU A 15 -4.30 -0.83 -1.64
C LEU A 15 -3.04 -0.08 -2.11
N LYS A 16 -1.85 -0.65 -1.88
CA LYS A 16 -0.59 -0.07 -2.39
C LYS A 16 -0.61 0.05 -3.91
N TYR A 17 -0.99 -1.03 -4.59
CA TYR A 17 -1.06 -1.05 -6.06
C TYR A 17 -2.17 -0.14 -6.58
N GLU A 18 -3.37 -0.15 -5.98
CA GLU A 18 -4.46 0.78 -6.36
C GLU A 18 -4.04 2.24 -6.23
N ILE A 19 -3.42 2.62 -5.11
CA ILE A 19 -2.97 4.00 -4.90
C ILE A 19 -1.82 4.34 -5.85
N ALA A 20 -0.91 3.40 -6.11
CA ALA A 20 0.15 3.62 -7.08
C ALA A 20 -0.41 3.82 -8.51
N GLU A 21 -1.49 3.12 -8.86
CA GLU A 21 -2.21 3.26 -10.12
C GLU A 21 -2.91 4.61 -10.19
N GLU A 22 -3.64 5.01 -9.16
CA GLU A 22 -4.28 6.34 -9.04
C GLU A 22 -3.25 7.49 -9.17
N LEU A 23 -2.04 7.28 -8.65
CA LEU A 23 -0.95 8.26 -8.72
C LEU A 23 -0.15 8.20 -10.05
N GLY A 24 -0.48 7.27 -10.96
CA GLY A 24 0.25 7.09 -12.21
C GLY A 24 1.68 6.57 -12.03
N LEU A 25 1.96 5.91 -10.90
CA LEU A 25 3.29 5.39 -10.54
C LEU A 25 3.48 3.93 -10.93
N MET A 26 2.46 3.27 -11.47
CA MET A 26 2.53 1.86 -11.87
C MET A 26 3.63 1.59 -12.91
N ASP A 27 3.73 2.42 -13.95
CA ASP A 27 4.81 2.29 -14.95
C ASP A 27 6.19 2.43 -14.33
N LYS A 28 6.32 3.32 -13.34
CA LYS A 28 7.58 3.56 -12.64
C LYS A 28 7.93 2.39 -11.74
N ILE A 29 6.98 1.88 -10.97
CA ILE A 29 7.18 0.69 -10.13
C ILE A 29 7.52 -0.53 -11.00
N ALA A 30 6.88 -0.69 -12.16
CA ALA A 30 7.20 -1.77 -13.09
C ALA A 30 8.64 -1.66 -13.63
N LYS A 31 9.13 -0.44 -13.88
CA LYS A 31 10.48 -0.19 -14.41
C LYS A 31 11.60 -0.21 -13.36
N VAL A 32 11.41 0.47 -12.24
CA VAL A 32 12.47 0.67 -11.21
C VAL A 32 12.15 0.00 -9.87
N GLY A 33 10.98 -0.60 -9.72
CA GLY A 33 10.52 -1.19 -8.47
C GLY A 33 10.12 -0.14 -7.43
N TRP A 34 9.61 -0.62 -6.30
CA TRP A 34 9.25 0.21 -5.15
C TRP A 34 10.44 1.00 -4.57
N GLY A 35 11.65 0.46 -4.67
CA GLY A 35 12.87 1.12 -4.21
C GLY A 35 13.36 2.27 -5.09
N GLY A 36 12.88 2.36 -6.34
CA GLY A 36 13.21 3.45 -7.27
C GLY A 36 12.23 4.63 -7.22
N LEU A 37 11.23 4.57 -6.33
CA LEU A 37 10.33 5.70 -6.08
C LEU A 37 11.03 6.78 -5.24
N THR A 38 10.70 8.03 -5.51
CA THR A 38 11.16 9.14 -4.67
C THR A 38 10.49 9.12 -3.30
N ALA A 39 11.08 9.79 -2.31
CA ALA A 39 10.49 9.95 -0.98
C ALA A 39 9.08 10.60 -1.04
N LYS A 40 8.85 11.49 -2.02
CA LYS A 40 7.54 12.15 -2.21
C LYS A 40 6.49 11.18 -2.73
N GLU A 41 6.85 10.31 -3.68
CA GLU A 41 5.96 9.31 -4.28
C GLU A 41 5.62 8.20 -3.29
N SER A 42 6.66 7.56 -2.73
CA SER A 42 6.50 6.51 -1.71
C SER A 42 5.82 7.04 -0.44
N GLY A 43 6.10 8.28 -0.05
CA GLY A 43 5.45 8.96 1.08
C GLY A 43 3.96 9.23 0.84
N LYS A 44 3.56 9.64 -0.37
CA LYS A 44 2.13 9.79 -0.73
C LYS A 44 1.39 8.46 -0.63
N ILE A 45 1.96 7.39 -1.20
CA ILE A 45 1.35 6.04 -1.14
C ILE A 45 1.19 5.60 0.32
N GLY A 46 2.27 5.70 1.12
CA GLY A 46 2.25 5.33 2.54
C GLY A 46 1.25 6.15 3.37
N GLY A 47 1.14 7.45 3.10
CA GLY A 47 0.18 8.34 3.74
C GLY A 47 -1.28 7.93 3.45
N LEU A 48 -1.61 7.71 2.18
CA LEU A 48 -2.96 7.30 1.75
C LEU A 48 -3.36 5.94 2.32
N ILE A 49 -2.44 4.98 2.40
CA ILE A 49 -2.69 3.69 3.07
C ILE A 49 -2.99 3.88 4.54
N THR A 50 -2.26 4.77 5.22
CA THR A 50 -2.44 5.05 6.64
C THR A 50 -3.82 5.65 6.91
N VAL A 51 -4.25 6.60 6.09
CA VAL A 51 -5.60 7.19 6.15
C VAL A 51 -6.66 6.12 5.94
N ARG A 52 -6.60 5.36 4.83
CA ARG A 52 -7.57 4.29 4.54
C ARG A 52 -7.62 3.21 5.63
N LYS A 53 -6.48 2.84 6.20
CA LYS A 53 -6.42 1.90 7.33
C LYS A 53 -7.10 2.44 8.58
N ARG A 54 -6.93 3.74 8.87
CA ARG A 54 -7.58 4.39 10.00
C ARG A 54 -9.10 4.38 9.79
N ASP A 55 -9.57 4.78 8.62
CA ASP A 55 -10.99 4.79 8.27
C ASP A 55 -11.61 3.38 8.35
N MET A 56 -10.91 2.36 7.86
CA MET A 56 -11.38 0.97 7.97
C MET A 56 -11.47 0.50 9.41
N LYS A 57 -10.53 0.88 10.28
CA LYS A 57 -10.57 0.55 11.71
C LYS A 57 -11.73 1.26 12.41
N GLU A 58 -11.95 2.55 12.11
CA GLU A 58 -13.05 3.33 12.69
C GLU A 58 -14.41 2.78 12.24
N LYS A 59 -14.57 2.45 10.95
CA LYS A 59 -15.78 1.78 10.43
C LYS A 59 -16.01 0.40 11.04
N LYS A 60 -14.95 -0.33 11.39
CA LYS A 60 -15.07 -1.64 12.05
C LYS A 60 -15.56 -1.49 13.49
N LYS A 61 -15.08 -0.47 14.20
CA LYS A 61 -15.41 -0.19 15.60
C LYS A 61 -16.83 0.34 15.81
N ASN A 62 -17.44 0.92 14.77
CA ASN A 62 -18.79 1.48 14.82
C ASN A 62 -19.88 0.50 14.34
N LYS A 63 -19.52 -0.78 14.15
CA LYS A 63 -20.42 -1.85 13.69
C LYS A 63 -20.62 -2.95 14.72
N ASP A 64 -20.09 -2.75 15.93
CA ASP A 64 -20.30 -3.58 17.12
C ASP A 64 -21.32 -2.92 18.06
#